data_AF-A0A7H8S706-F1
#
_entry.id   AF-A0A7H8S706-F1
#
_cell.length_a   1.000
_cell.length_b   1.000
_cell.length_c   1.000
_cell.angle_alpha   90.00
_cell.angle_beta   90.00
_cell.angle_gamma   90.00
#
_symmetry.space_group_name_H-M   'P 1'
#
loop_
_entity.id
_entity.type
_entity.pdbx_description
1 polymer ?
#
loop_
_entity_poly.entity_id
_entity_poly.type
_entity_poly.pdbx_seq_one_letter_code
_entity_poly.pdbx_strand_id
1 'polypeptide(L)'
;MDINILKKSLKVIRRMRKDKIIWKPGKGEGHLIKRKELGHIPNDFTLDDYNNLIKRIVNNNLNELYLYYKKFFDQHYFAIGDDERNWEVIAGEDGVMETAYEITDAAYEHHFKKEGYVYLGVIKEVERYVNDEESK
;
A
#
# COMPACT_ATOMS: atom_id res chain seq x y z
N MET A 1 -14.21 -6.43 -12.78
CA MET A 1 -13.01 -6.52 -11.92
C MET A 1 -12.79 -7.98 -11.58
N ASP A 2 -11.57 -8.50 -11.65
CA ASP A 2 -11.30 -9.91 -11.32
C ASP A 2 -11.43 -10.12 -9.79
N ILE A 3 -12.43 -10.91 -9.38
CA ILE A 3 -12.71 -11.22 -7.98
C ILE A 3 -11.51 -11.87 -7.28
N ASN A 4 -10.69 -12.64 -7.99
CA ASN A 4 -9.51 -13.28 -7.41
C ASN A 4 -8.44 -12.25 -7.05
N ILE A 5 -8.29 -11.19 -7.85
CA ILE A 5 -7.38 -10.08 -7.55
C ILE A 5 -7.84 -9.32 -6.31
N LEU A 6 -9.15 -9.07 -6.18
CA LEU A 6 -9.71 -8.43 -4.98
C LEU A 6 -9.52 -9.29 -3.73
N LYS A 7 -9.72 -10.61 -3.83
CA LYS A 7 -9.46 -11.53 -2.71
C LYS A 7 -7.99 -11.54 -2.30
N LYS A 8 -7.06 -11.53 -3.27
CA LYS A 8 -5.62 -11.44 -3.01
C LYS A 8 -5.24 -10.12 -2.34
N SER A 9 -5.75 -9.00 -2.82
CA SER A 9 -5.44 -7.68 -2.25
C SER A 9 -5.95 -7.57 -0.81
N LEU A 10 -7.15 -8.05 -0.52
CA LEU A 10 -7.68 -8.09 0.85
C LEU A 10 -6.90 -9.04 1.76
N LYS A 11 -6.37 -10.16 1.23
CA LYS A 11 -5.47 -11.04 1.99
C LYS A 11 -4.21 -10.30 2.43
N VAL A 12 -3.62 -9.51 1.53
CA VAL A 12 -2.44 -8.68 1.83
C VAL A 12 -2.76 -7.61 2.87
N ILE A 13 -3.84 -6.85 2.69
CA ILE A 13 -4.30 -5.84 3.66
C ILE A 13 -4.49 -6.49 5.04
N ARG A 14 -5.24 -7.59 5.14
CA ARG A 14 -5.48 -8.29 6.41
C ARG A 14 -4.19 -8.73 7.09
N ARG A 15 -3.22 -9.23 6.33
CA ARG A 15 -1.89 -9.61 6.85
C ARG A 15 -1.15 -8.40 7.40
N MET A 16 -1.07 -7.31 6.64
CA MET A 16 -0.38 -6.08 7.07
C MET A 16 -1.04 -5.42 8.30
N ARG A 17 -2.37 -5.52 8.44
CA ARG A 17 -3.10 -5.03 9.62
C ARG A 17 -2.79 -5.86 10.86
N LYS A 18 -2.84 -7.20 10.74
CA LYS A 18 -2.71 -8.13 11.85
C LYS A 18 -1.26 -8.30 12.32
N ASP A 19 -0.33 -8.46 11.39
CA ASP A 19 1.04 -8.86 11.67
C ASP A 19 1.98 -7.66 11.78
N LYS A 20 3.24 -7.88 12.13
CA LYS A 20 4.27 -6.84 11.99
C LYS A 20 4.51 -6.57 10.49
N ILE A 21 4.86 -5.33 10.16
CA ILE A 21 5.25 -4.98 8.79
C ILE A 21 6.55 -5.73 8.47
N ILE A 22 6.55 -6.52 7.40
CA ILE A 22 7.70 -7.28 6.94
C ILE A 22 8.24 -6.61 5.70
N TRP A 23 9.48 -6.13 5.77
CA TRP A 23 10.20 -5.59 4.62
C TRP A 23 11.03 -6.65 3.95
N LYS A 24 11.30 -6.47 2.65
CA LYS A 24 12.45 -7.12 2.03
C LYS A 24 13.73 -6.77 2.81
N PRO A 25 14.70 -7.70 2.94
CA PRO A 25 15.92 -7.46 3.72
C PRO A 25 16.61 -6.13 3.37
N GLY A 26 16.84 -5.30 4.39
CA GLY A 26 17.49 -3.98 4.27
C GLY A 26 16.65 -2.87 3.60
N LYS A 27 15.48 -3.18 3.05
CA LYS A 27 14.62 -2.18 2.39
C LYS A 27 13.93 -1.26 3.38
N GLY A 28 13.54 -1.76 4.56
CA GLY A 28 12.88 -0.95 5.57
C GLY A 28 13.77 0.19 6.06
N GLU A 29 15.00 -0.14 6.45
CA GLU A 29 16.00 0.83 6.89
C GLU A 29 16.37 1.81 5.76
N GLY A 30 16.58 1.30 4.54
CA GLY A 30 16.88 2.13 3.37
C GLY A 30 15.76 3.11 3.04
N HIS A 31 14.49 2.68 3.13
CA HIS A 31 13.35 3.56 2.94
C HIS A 31 13.23 4.60 4.06
N LEU A 32 13.39 4.18 5.33
CA LEU A 32 13.37 5.07 6.49
C LEU A 32 14.40 6.19 6.34
N ILE A 33 15.67 5.85 6.08
CA ILE A 33 16.75 6.82 5.91
C ILE A 33 16.40 7.79 4.77
N LYS A 34 16.02 7.25 3.61
CA LYS A 34 15.66 8.08 2.45
C LYS A 34 14.48 9.02 2.74
N ARG A 35 13.47 8.57 3.49
CA ARG A 35 12.31 9.41 3.83
C ARG A 35 12.69 10.53 4.79
N LYS A 36 13.60 10.28 5.75
CA LYS A 36 14.16 11.32 6.62
C LYS A 36 14.95 12.35 5.84
N GLU A 37 15.87 11.90 4.98
CA GLU A 37 16.72 12.78 4.17
C GLU A 37 15.91 13.70 3.25
N LEU A 38 14.80 13.20 2.72
CA LEU A 38 13.89 13.99 1.89
C LEU A 38 12.92 14.86 2.70
N GLY A 39 12.90 14.75 4.03
CA GLY A 39 11.98 15.49 4.90
C GLY A 39 10.52 14.99 4.87
N HIS A 40 10.27 13.80 4.31
CA HIS A 40 8.92 13.22 4.21
C HIS A 40 8.41 12.72 5.59
N ILE A 41 9.33 12.50 6.53
CA ILE A 41 9.05 12.10 7.90
C ILE A 41 10.02 12.79 8.86
N PRO A 42 9.69 12.89 10.16
CA PRO A 42 10.60 13.42 11.18
C PRO A 42 11.95 12.68 11.24
N ASN A 43 13.03 13.43 11.49
CA ASN A 43 14.39 12.87 11.55
C ASN A 43 14.61 11.91 12.72
N ASP A 44 13.79 11.99 13.76
CA ASP A 44 13.84 11.12 14.94
C ASP A 44 13.03 9.81 14.78
N PHE A 45 12.27 9.64 13.68
CA PHE A 45 11.49 8.41 13.44
C PHE A 45 12.34 7.15 13.53
N THR A 46 11.92 6.19 14.34
CA THR A 46 12.48 4.84 14.31
C THR A 46 11.85 4.01 13.19
N LEU A 47 12.40 2.83 12.91
CA LEU A 47 11.76 1.88 12.00
C LEU A 47 10.36 1.48 12.52
N ASP A 48 10.19 1.41 13.85
CA ASP A 48 8.89 1.11 14.45
C ASP A 48 7.88 2.26 14.26
N ASP A 49 8.29 3.52 14.38
CA ASP A 49 7.44 4.68 14.10
C ASP A 49 7.00 4.70 12.63
N TYR A 50 7.93 4.42 11.72
CA TYR A 50 7.66 4.34 10.30
C TYR A 50 6.72 3.17 9.96
N ASN A 51 6.92 2.00 10.56
CA ASN A 51 6.00 0.87 10.43
C ASN A 51 4.61 1.19 11.01
N ASN A 52 4.53 1.97 12.09
CA ASN A 52 3.27 2.43 12.67
C ASN A 52 2.54 3.41 11.75
N LEU A 53 3.25 4.32 11.08
CA LEU A 53 2.67 5.19 10.05
C LEU A 53 2.06 4.35 8.92
N ILE A 54 2.80 3.37 8.40
CA ILE A 54 2.32 2.46 7.35
C ILE A 54 1.08 1.70 7.83
N LYS A 55 1.09 1.20 9.07
CA LYS A 55 -0.09 0.55 9.65
C LYS A 55 -1.30 1.47 9.74
N ARG A 56 -1.12 2.76 10.04
CA ARG A 56 -2.25 3.72 10.06
C ARG A 56 -2.85 3.87 8.66
N ILE A 57 -2.01 4.01 7.63
CA ILE A 57 -2.43 4.07 6.23
C ILE A 57 -3.23 2.80 5.84
N VAL A 58 -2.72 1.62 6.16
CA VAL A 58 -3.38 0.35 5.79
C VAL A 58 -4.68 0.09 6.58
N ASN A 59 -4.75 0.58 7.83
CA ASN A 59 -5.93 0.44 8.68
C ASN A 59 -7.05 1.43 8.33
N ASN A 60 -6.76 2.51 7.62
CA ASN A 60 -7.80 3.41 7.13
C ASN A 60 -8.57 2.73 5.99
N ASN A 61 -9.82 2.33 6.26
CA ASN A 61 -10.66 1.66 5.26
C ASN A 61 -11.24 2.61 4.21
N LEU A 62 -11.04 3.92 4.36
CA LEU A 62 -11.39 4.93 3.36
C LEU A 62 -10.27 5.17 2.34
N ASN A 63 -9.08 4.60 2.57
CA ASN A 63 -7.99 4.68 1.62
C ASN A 63 -8.30 3.85 0.37
N GLU A 64 -7.68 4.29 -0.73
CA GLU A 64 -7.88 3.70 -2.05
C GLU A 64 -6.91 2.55 -2.27
N LEU A 65 -7.37 1.54 -3.00
CA LEU A 65 -6.61 0.34 -3.30
C LEU A 65 -6.42 0.21 -4.80
N TYR A 66 -5.20 -0.15 -5.19
CA TYR A 66 -4.81 -0.30 -6.58
C TYR A 66 -4.04 -1.61 -6.77
N LEU A 67 -4.23 -2.24 -7.93
CA LEU A 67 -3.28 -3.22 -8.44
C LEU A 67 -2.14 -2.43 -9.10
N TYR A 68 -0.91 -2.72 -8.66
CA TYR A 68 0.30 -2.18 -9.22
C TYR A 68 1.02 -3.23 -10.07
N TYR A 69 1.33 -2.87 -11.32
CA TYR A 69 2.07 -3.71 -12.23
C TYR A 69 3.25 -2.95 -12.84
N LYS A 70 4.38 -3.65 -12.98
CA LYS A 70 5.44 -3.27 -13.91
C LYS A 70 5.71 -4.43 -14.83
N LYS A 71 6.08 -4.10 -16.07
CA LYS A 71 6.65 -5.07 -17.00
C LYS A 71 7.80 -5.77 -16.26
N PHE A 72 7.85 -7.11 -16.30
CA PHE A 72 8.82 -7.97 -15.59
C PHE A 72 8.56 -8.26 -14.10
N PHE A 73 7.36 -7.98 -13.58
CA PHE A 73 6.98 -8.46 -12.24
C PHE A 73 6.42 -9.87 -12.31
N ASP A 74 7.00 -10.79 -11.54
CA ASP A 74 6.58 -12.20 -11.46
C ASP A 74 5.39 -12.42 -10.51
N GLN A 75 4.91 -11.36 -9.86
CA GLN A 75 3.80 -11.38 -8.92
C GLN A 75 2.97 -10.10 -8.98
N HIS A 76 1.76 -10.14 -8.42
CA HIS A 76 0.95 -8.95 -8.23
C HIS A 76 1.48 -8.11 -7.07
N TYR A 77 1.36 -6.80 -7.21
CA TYR A 77 1.61 -5.84 -6.14
C TYR A 77 0.35 -5.02 -5.90
N PHE A 78 0.14 -4.64 -4.65
CA PHE A 78 -1.02 -3.86 -4.26
C PHE A 78 -0.54 -2.56 -3.65
N ALA A 79 -1.00 -1.45 -4.21
CA ALA A 79 -0.72 -0.11 -3.72
C ALA A 79 -1.93 0.43 -2.95
N ILE A 80 -1.67 1.08 -1.82
CA ILE A 80 -2.66 1.74 -0.98
C ILE A 80 -2.32 3.22 -1.00
N GLY A 81 -3.26 4.02 -1.51
CA GLY A 81 -3.15 5.46 -1.58
C GLY A 81 -3.87 6.12 -0.39
N ASP A 82 -3.18 7.02 0.28
CA ASP A 82 -3.70 7.88 1.33
C ASP A 82 -3.67 9.34 0.84
N ASP A 83 -4.80 9.81 0.31
CA ASP A 83 -4.94 11.17 -0.22
C ASP A 83 -4.69 12.25 0.85
N GLU A 84 -5.19 12.03 2.07
CA GLU A 84 -5.04 12.97 3.19
C GLU A 84 -3.56 13.28 3.46
N ARG A 85 -2.70 12.26 3.37
CA ARG A 85 -1.27 12.39 3.61
C ARG A 85 -0.47 12.63 2.34
N ASN A 86 -1.07 12.45 1.15
CA ASN A 86 -0.36 12.23 -0.11
C ASN A 86 0.64 11.06 0.00
N TRP A 87 0.24 9.91 0.54
CA TRP A 87 1.12 8.74 0.70
C TRP A 87 0.75 7.58 -0.20
N GLU A 88 1.76 6.81 -0.56
CA GLU A 88 1.62 5.51 -1.20
C GLU A 88 2.34 4.43 -0.38
N VAL A 89 1.69 3.28 -0.21
CA VAL A 89 2.24 2.05 0.36
C VAL A 89 2.08 0.92 -0.64
N ILE A 90 3.15 0.22 -1.02
CA ILE A 90 3.10 -0.93 -1.94
C ILE A 90 3.64 -2.19 -1.26
N ALA A 91 2.87 -3.27 -1.33
CA ALA A 91 3.26 -4.60 -0.89
C ALA A 91 3.00 -5.65 -1.99
N GLY A 92 3.82 -6.71 -2.01
CA GLY A 92 3.60 -7.87 -2.88
C GLY A 92 2.39 -8.70 -2.46
N GLU A 93 1.94 -9.62 -3.32
CA GLU A 93 0.87 -10.56 -2.97
C GLU A 93 1.24 -11.52 -1.83
N ASP A 94 2.54 -11.65 -1.54
CA ASP A 94 3.07 -12.31 -0.36
C ASP A 94 2.94 -11.47 0.93
N GLY A 95 2.55 -10.20 0.84
CA GLY A 95 2.44 -9.26 1.96
C GLY A 95 3.78 -8.72 2.45
N VAL A 96 4.86 -8.89 1.69
CA VAL A 96 6.15 -8.25 1.95
C VAL A 96 6.14 -6.85 1.33
N MET A 97 6.59 -5.86 2.11
CA MET A 97 6.66 -4.47 1.70
C MET A 97 7.74 -4.24 0.63
N GLU A 98 7.37 -3.48 -0.39
CA GLU A 98 8.29 -2.98 -1.42
C GLU A 98 8.70 -1.54 -1.19
N THR A 99 7.72 -0.66 -0.92
CA THR A 99 7.94 0.77 -0.78
C THR A 99 6.83 1.41 0.05
N ALA A 100 7.16 2.50 0.75
CA ALA A 100 6.19 3.44 1.30
C ALA A 100 6.78 4.86 1.25
N TYR A 101 6.03 5.84 0.75
CA TYR A 101 6.52 7.20 0.62
C TYR A 101 5.43 8.23 0.40
N GLU A 102 5.72 9.46 0.79
CA GLU A 102 4.97 10.64 0.36
C GLU A 102 5.19 10.93 -1.14
N ILE A 103 4.09 11.17 -1.85
CA ILE A 103 4.00 11.59 -3.24
C ILE A 103 4.23 13.10 -3.28
N THR A 104 5.40 13.52 -3.75
CA THR A 104 5.80 14.94 -3.80
C THR A 104 6.00 15.45 -5.23
N ASP A 105 6.00 14.57 -6.22
CA ASP A 105 6.32 14.86 -7.63
C ASP A 105 5.07 15.16 -8.47
N ALA A 106 3.87 14.91 -7.95
CA ALA A 106 2.60 15.16 -8.62
C ALA A 106 1.47 15.33 -7.60
N ALA A 107 0.33 15.87 -8.04
CA ALA A 107 -0.91 15.75 -7.29
C ALA A 107 -1.29 14.28 -7.13
N TYR A 108 -1.84 13.90 -5.97
CA TYR A 108 -2.22 12.53 -5.63
C TYR A 108 -3.00 11.82 -6.76
N GLU A 109 -4.06 12.44 -7.28
CA GLU A 109 -4.84 11.84 -8.38
C GLU A 109 -4.02 11.60 -9.65
N HIS A 110 -3.09 12.49 -9.98
CA HIS A 110 -2.24 12.35 -11.17
C HIS A 110 -1.24 11.22 -10.99
N HIS A 111 -0.78 10.96 -9.76
CA HIS A 111 0.13 9.86 -9.47
C HIS A 111 -0.48 8.50 -9.81
N PHE A 112 -1.72 8.24 -9.38
CA PHE A 112 -2.40 6.97 -9.61
C PHE A 112 -3.05 6.83 -11.00
N LYS A 113 -3.06 7.90 -11.81
CA LYS A 113 -3.44 7.87 -13.24
C LYS A 113 -2.28 7.48 -14.16
N LYS A 114 -1.05 7.34 -13.65
CA LYS A 114 0.13 6.90 -14.40
C LYS A 114 -0.01 5.43 -14.84
N GLU A 115 0.69 5.05 -15.91
CA GLU A 115 0.78 3.64 -16.31
C GLU A 115 1.33 2.78 -15.16
N GLY A 116 0.80 1.57 -15.02
CA GLY A 116 1.16 0.65 -13.93
C GLY A 116 0.16 0.57 -12.80
N TYR A 117 -0.86 1.43 -12.74
CA TYR A 117 -1.91 1.38 -11.72
C TYR A 117 -3.26 0.99 -12.31
N VAL A 118 -3.98 0.13 -11.62
CA VAL A 118 -5.39 -0.18 -11.87
C VAL A 118 -6.16 0.02 -10.58
N TYR A 119 -7.09 0.98 -10.56
CA TYR A 119 -7.93 1.23 -9.40
C TYR A 119 -8.83 0.02 -9.10
N LEU A 120 -8.79 -0.44 -7.84
CA LEU A 120 -9.59 -1.56 -7.35
C LEU A 120 -10.79 -1.11 -6.51
N GLY A 121 -10.82 0.14 -6.04
CA GLY A 121 -11.87 0.67 -5.18
C GLY A 121 -11.35 1.21 -3.85
N VAL A 122 -12.24 1.79 -3.06
CA VAL A 122 -11.98 2.12 -1.66
C VAL A 122 -11.95 0.81 -0.85
N ILE A 123 -11.02 0.66 0.10
CA ILE A 123 -10.83 -0.61 0.82
C ILE A 123 -12.13 -1.15 1.42
N LYS A 124 -12.93 -0.29 2.07
CA LYS A 124 -14.23 -0.66 2.64
C LYS A 124 -15.22 -1.21 1.59
N GLU A 125 -15.22 -0.65 0.39
CA GLU A 125 -16.10 -1.07 -0.70
C GLU A 125 -15.64 -2.41 -1.29
N VAL A 126 -14.33 -2.58 -1.43
CA VAL A 126 -13.72 -3.86 -1.87
C VAL A 126 -14.04 -4.97 -0.87
N GLU A 127 -13.89 -4.70 0.43
CA GLU A 127 -14.26 -5.64 1.50
C GLU A 127 -15.74 -6.05 1.41
N ARG A 128 -16.64 -5.08 1.25
CA ARG A 128 -18.08 -5.33 1.12
C ARG A 128 -18.39 -6.19 -0.11
N TYR A 129 -17.87 -5.80 -1.27
CA TYR A 129 -18.10 -6.50 -2.53
C TYR A 129 -17.66 -7.97 -2.47
N VAL A 130 -16.47 -8.25 -1.92
CA VAL A 130 -15.97 -9.63 -1.80
C VAL A 130 -16.84 -10.45 -0.85
N ASN A 131 -17.28 -9.91 0.28
CA ASN A 131 -18.13 -10.62 1.23
C ASN A 131 -19.51 -10.94 0.63
N ASP A 132 -20.08 -10.00 -0.14
CA ASP A 132 -21.38 -10.17 -0.81
C ASP A 132 -21.30 -11.28 -1.88
N GLU A 133 -20.18 -11.38 -2.62
CA GLU A 133 -19.95 -12.46 -3.60
C GLU A 133 -19.69 -13.83 -2.96
N GLU A 134 -19.13 -13.88 -1.74
CA GLU A 134 -18.92 -15.15 -1.01
C GLU A 134 -20.19 -15.68 -0.33
N SER A 135 -21.22 -14.85 -0.22
CA SER A 135 -22.50 -15.19 0.39
C SER A 135 -23.55 -15.70 -0.63
N LYS A 136 -23.19 -15.76 -1.92
CA LYS A 136 -24.01 -16.27 -3.02
C LYS A 136 -23.70 -17.74 -3.29
#